data_AF-A0A2T0MJY5-F1
#
_entry.id   AF-A0A2T0MJY5-F1
#
_cell.length_a   1.000
_cell.length_b   1.000
_cell.length_c   1.000
_cell.angle_alpha   90.00
_cell.angle_beta   90.00
_cell.angle_gamma   90.00
#
_symmetry.space_group_name_H-M   'P 1'
#
loop_
_entity.id
_entity.type
_entity.pdbx_description
1 polymer ?
#
loop_
_entity_poly.entity_id
_entity_poly.type
_entity_poly.pdbx_seq_one_letter_code
_entity_poly.pdbx_strand_id
1 'polypeptide(L)'
;MKTNIARIPVQRAFCNRCSIKIKDALLNIKDITNVNLYPMDSLIVFNFIRANEISKALNVLTELGCPEEGEKVTDNLNVTFCNCEKVQVQNQDYLTKN
;
A
#
# COMPACT_ATOMS: atom_id res chain seq x y z
N MET A 1 -16.73 -18.68 -1.25
CA MET A 1 -16.83 -17.51 -2.16
C MET A 1 -15.55 -17.44 -2.98
N LYS A 2 -15.64 -17.18 -4.29
CA LYS A 2 -14.45 -17.04 -5.15
C LYS A 2 -13.89 -15.64 -4.97
N THR A 3 -12.63 -15.54 -4.58
CA THR A 3 -11.89 -14.28 -4.50
C THR A 3 -10.99 -14.13 -5.74
N ASN A 4 -10.79 -12.90 -6.18
CA ASN A 4 -9.81 -12.51 -7.19
C ASN A 4 -8.64 -11.81 -6.51
N ILE A 5 -7.51 -11.71 -7.20
CA ILE A 5 -6.29 -11.07 -6.68
C ILE A 5 -6.04 -9.78 -7.46
N ALA A 6 -5.83 -8.68 -6.76
CA ALA A 6 -5.35 -7.42 -7.32
C ALA A 6 -3.87 -7.24 -7.00
N ARG A 7 -3.09 -6.77 -7.98
CA ARG A 7 -1.68 -6.39 -7.82
C ARG A 7 -1.56 -4.96 -8.30
N ILE A 8 -1.39 -4.04 -7.36
CA ILE A 8 -1.40 -2.60 -7.60
C ILE A 8 0.02 -2.07 -7.39
N PRO A 9 0.78 -1.83 -8.47
CA PRO A 9 2.01 -1.06 -8.37
C PRO A 9 1.67 0.41 -8.06
N VAL A 10 2.39 1.01 -7.13
CA VAL A 10 2.24 2.41 -6.72
C VAL A 10 3.45 3.22 -7.16
N GLN A 11 3.26 4.54 -7.32
CA GLN A 11 4.29 5.40 -7.90
C GLN A 11 5.58 5.50 -7.07
N ARG A 12 5.51 5.30 -5.75
CA ARG A 12 6.64 5.47 -4.84
C ARG A 12 6.65 4.41 -3.76
N ALA A 13 7.85 4.05 -3.32
CA ALA A 13 8.04 3.25 -2.11
C ALA A 13 7.50 3.99 -0.88
N PHE A 14 7.08 3.22 0.12
CA PHE A 14 6.52 3.73 1.37
C PHE A 14 7.19 3.05 2.56
N CYS A 15 7.09 3.62 3.77
CA CYS A 15 7.66 3.02 4.97
C CYS A 15 6.64 2.20 5.75
N ASN A 16 7.14 1.43 6.71
CA ASN A 16 6.34 0.56 7.56
C ASN A 16 5.15 1.28 8.26
N ARG A 17 5.32 2.56 8.63
CA ARG A 17 4.22 3.36 9.20
C ARG A 17 3.08 3.58 8.19
N CYS A 18 3.41 3.92 6.95
CA CYS A 18 2.41 4.02 5.89
C CYS A 18 1.84 2.63 5.56
N SER A 19 2.66 1.57 5.61
CA SER A 19 2.17 0.21 5.40
C SER A 19 1.06 -0.19 6.38
N ILE A 20 1.23 0.11 7.67
CA ILE A 20 0.20 -0.18 8.69
C ILE A 20 -1.09 0.58 8.35
N LYS A 21 -1.01 1.89 8.09
CA LYS A 21 -2.17 2.73 7.74
C LYS A 21 -2.90 2.23 6.48
N ILE A 22 -2.15 1.92 5.42
CA ILE A 22 -2.70 1.40 4.17
C ILE A 22 -3.39 0.06 4.43
N LYS A 23 -2.74 -0.84 5.17
CA LYS A 23 -3.29 -2.16 5.47
C LYS A 23 -4.62 -2.05 6.22
N ASP A 24 -4.65 -1.24 7.27
CA ASP A 24 -5.86 -1.02 8.06
C ASP A 24 -6.97 -0.40 7.21
N ALA A 25 -6.65 0.61 6.38
CA ALA A 25 -7.62 1.24 5.50
C ALA A 25 -8.20 0.27 4.45
N LEU A 26 -7.36 -0.56 3.84
CA LEU A 26 -7.80 -1.56 2.85
C LEU A 26 -8.61 -2.68 3.48
N LEU A 27 -8.26 -3.13 4.69
CA LEU A 27 -9.03 -4.15 5.41
C LEU A 27 -10.40 -3.65 5.89
N ASN A 28 -10.57 -2.33 6.03
CA ASN A 28 -11.88 -1.72 6.33
C ASN A 28 -12.82 -1.70 5.12
N ILE A 29 -12.32 -1.94 3.91
CA ILE A 29 -13.17 -2.05 2.72
C ILE A 29 -13.82 -3.44 2.70
N LYS A 30 -15.16 -3.46 2.67
CA LYS A 30 -15.93 -4.69 2.63
C LYS A 30 -15.50 -5.55 1.43
N ASP A 31 -15.34 -6.84 1.68
CA ASP A 31 -14.96 -7.86 0.68
C ASP A 31 -13.52 -7.74 0.15
N ILE A 32 -12.66 -6.94 0.79
CA ILE A 32 -11.20 -6.99 0.66
C ILE A 32 -10.61 -7.85 1.79
N THR A 33 -9.69 -8.74 1.45
CA THR A 33 -9.00 -9.62 2.40
C THR A 33 -7.56 -9.87 1.97
N ASN A 34 -6.75 -10.50 2.84
CA ASN A 34 -5.39 -10.93 2.52
C ASN A 34 -4.50 -9.81 1.93
N VAL A 35 -4.55 -8.63 2.57
CA VAL A 35 -3.77 -7.46 2.17
C VAL A 35 -2.29 -7.68 2.55
N ASN A 36 -1.45 -7.72 1.54
CA ASN A 36 0.01 -7.82 1.61
C ASN A 36 0.63 -6.58 0.97
N LEU A 37 1.64 -6.02 1.63
CA LEU A 37 2.29 -4.79 1.23
C LEU A 37 3.79 -5.07 1.07
N TYR A 38 4.34 -4.61 -0.04
CA TYR A 38 5.76 -4.73 -0.39
C TYR A 38 6.31 -3.31 -0.57
N PRO A 39 6.71 -2.65 0.52
CA PRO A 39 6.96 -1.21 0.51
C PRO A 39 8.19 -0.82 -0.30
N MET A 40 9.21 -1.70 -0.35
CA MET A 40 10.44 -1.51 -1.14
C MET A 40 10.23 -1.78 -2.63
N ASP A 41 9.27 -2.65 -2.96
CA ASP A 41 8.91 -3.00 -4.34
C ASP A 41 7.79 -2.11 -4.89
N SER A 42 7.36 -1.10 -4.10
CA SER A 42 6.24 -0.21 -4.45
C SER A 42 5.00 -0.98 -4.90
N LEU A 43 4.67 -2.08 -4.20
CA LEU A 43 3.62 -3.01 -4.63
C LEU A 43 2.65 -3.32 -3.49
N ILE A 44 1.36 -3.34 -3.82
CA ILE A 44 0.26 -3.69 -2.93
C ILE A 44 -0.51 -4.85 -3.55
N VAL A 45 -0.76 -5.90 -2.77
CA VAL A 45 -1.49 -7.10 -3.23
C VAL A 45 -2.61 -7.39 -2.26
N PHE A 46 -3.83 -7.59 -2.77
CA PHE A 46 -4.96 -7.97 -1.94
C PHE A 46 -5.96 -8.84 -2.71
N ASN A 47 -6.77 -9.56 -1.95
CA ASN A 47 -7.87 -10.32 -2.50
C ASN A 47 -9.15 -9.50 -2.43
N PHE A 48 -10.00 -9.61 -3.46
CA PHE A 48 -11.30 -8.94 -3.50
C PHE A 48 -12.38 -9.86 -4.09
N ILE A 49 -13.64 -9.63 -3.75
CA ILE A 49 -14.77 -10.40 -4.32
C ILE A 49 -15.44 -9.64 -5.48
N ARG A 50 -15.61 -8.32 -5.36
CA ARG A 50 -16.31 -7.49 -6.36
C ARG A 50 -15.39 -6.48 -7.00
N ALA A 51 -15.50 -6.28 -8.32
CA ALA A 51 -14.65 -5.35 -9.06
C ALA A 51 -14.73 -3.89 -8.55
N ASN A 52 -15.90 -3.47 -8.05
CA ASN A 52 -16.08 -2.13 -7.46
C ASN A 52 -15.17 -1.86 -6.25
N GLU A 53 -14.70 -2.90 -5.55
CA GLU A 53 -13.78 -2.71 -4.42
C GLU A 53 -12.38 -2.31 -4.88
N ILE A 54 -11.99 -2.60 -6.13
CA ILE A 54 -10.73 -2.11 -6.70
C ILE A 54 -10.77 -0.58 -6.77
N SER A 55 -11.81 0.00 -7.38
CA SER A 55 -11.92 1.46 -7.49
C SER A 55 -11.91 2.15 -6.14
N LYS A 56 -12.57 1.58 -5.12
CA LYS A 56 -12.51 2.11 -3.76
C LYS A 56 -11.11 2.01 -3.15
N ALA A 57 -10.43 0.88 -3.34
CA ALA A 57 -9.07 0.70 -2.87
C ALA A 57 -8.13 1.73 -3.51
N LEU A 58 -8.25 1.96 -4.82
CA LEU A 58 -7.45 2.98 -5.52
C LEU A 58 -7.69 4.37 -4.96
N ASN A 59 -8.95 4.79 -4.78
CA ASN A 59 -9.26 6.09 -4.17
C ASN A 59 -8.65 6.25 -2.77
N VAL A 60 -8.75 5.21 -1.92
CA VAL A 60 -8.12 5.21 -0.58
C VAL A 60 -6.61 5.33 -0.66
N LEU A 61 -5.97 4.64 -1.63
CA LEU A 61 -4.53 4.73 -1.84
C LEU A 61 -4.10 6.15 -2.26
N THR A 62 -4.85 6.80 -3.15
CA THR A 62 -4.62 8.19 -3.57
C THR A 62 -4.79 9.16 -2.39
N GLU A 63 -5.85 9.00 -1.58
CA GLU A 63 -6.10 9.80 -0.37
C GLU A 63 -4.98 9.66 0.68
N LEU A 64 -4.37 8.47 0.76
CA LEU A 64 -3.24 8.19 1.66
C LEU A 64 -1.88 8.60 1.09
N GLY A 65 -1.82 9.22 -0.09
CA GLY A 65 -0.57 9.65 -0.70
C GLY A 65 0.24 8.53 -1.34
N CYS A 66 -0.42 7.43 -1.72
CA CYS A 66 0.16 6.25 -2.36
C CYS A 66 -0.56 5.90 -3.68
N PRO A 67 -0.66 6.83 -4.64
CA PRO A 67 -1.39 6.61 -5.89
C PRO A 67 -0.81 5.47 -6.73
N GLU A 68 -1.65 4.81 -7.53
CA GLU A 68 -1.21 3.76 -8.45
C GLU A 68 -0.32 4.31 -9.57
N GLU A 69 0.56 3.47 -10.11
CA GLU A 69 1.56 3.88 -11.12
C GLU A 69 0.93 4.47 -12.39
N GLY A 70 -0.26 4.00 -12.77
CA GLY A 70 -1.01 4.50 -13.93
C GLY A 70 -1.80 5.79 -13.70
N GLU A 71 -1.93 6.25 -12.44
CA GLU A 71 -2.70 7.43 -12.10
C GLU A 71 -1.94 8.71 -12.47
N LYS A 72 -2.50 9.51 -13.37
CA LYS A 72 -1.98 10.86 -13.65
C LYS A 72 -2.31 11.76 -12.47
N VAL A 73 -1.39 11.84 -11.50
CA VAL A 73 -1.47 12.83 -10.42
C VAL A 73 -1.24 14.20 -11.06
N THR A 74 -2.31 14.87 -11.46
CA THR A 74 -2.24 16.27 -11.89
C THR A 74 -1.89 17.13 -10.67
N ASP A 75 -1.02 18.13 -10.83
CA ASP A 75 -0.53 19.03 -9.75
C ASP A 75 -1.63 19.67 -8.87
N ASN A 76 -2.90 19.61 -9.30
CA ASN A 76 -4.08 20.10 -8.56
C ASN A 76 -4.55 19.15 -7.44
N LEU A 77 -4.11 17.89 -7.46
CA LEU A 77 -4.34 16.93 -6.38
C LEU A 77 -3.27 17.21 -5.33
N ASN A 78 -3.69 17.87 -4.24
CA ASN A 78 -2.84 18.22 -3.10
C ASN A 78 -2.47 16.96 -2.28
N VAL A 79 -1.97 15.94 -2.98
CA VAL A 79 -1.65 14.61 -2.49
C VAL A 79 -0.33 14.76 -1.75
N THR A 80 -0.43 14.83 -0.43
CA THR A 80 0.75 14.74 0.42
C THR A 80 1.24 13.31 0.33
N PHE A 81 2.23 13.07 -0.53
CA PHE A 81 2.91 11.79 -0.59
C PHE A 81 3.37 11.38 0.81
N CYS A 82 3.42 10.07 1.03
CA CYS A 82 3.91 9.49 2.27
C CYS A 82 5.33 10.03 2.58
N ASN A 83 5.43 10.98 3.53
CA ASN A 83 6.67 11.56 4.02
C ASN A 83 7.31 10.61 5.04
N CYS A 84 7.88 9.52 4.54
CA CYS A 84 8.73 8.68 5.34
C CYS A 84 10.12 9.29 5.40
N GLU A 85 10.41 9.98 6.51
CA GLU A 85 11.80 10.14 6.91
C GLU A 85 12.41 8.74 6.94
N LYS A 86 13.50 8.56 6.17
CA LYS A 86 14.21 7.30 6.06
C LYS A 86 14.55 6.82 7.47
N VAL A 87 13.76 5.88 8.01
CA VAL A 87 14.19 5.13 9.19
C VAL A 87 15.38 4.33 8.70
N GLN A 88 16.59 4.79 9.01
CA GLN A 88 17.78 3.99 8.87
C GLN A 88 17.56 2.74 9.72
N VAL A 89 17.25 1.62 9.07
CA VAL A 89 17.29 0.33 9.72
C VAL A 89 18.76 0.06 9.98
N GLN A 90 19.24 0.38 11.18
CA GLN A 90 20.50 -0.13 11.69
C GLN A 90 20.31 -1.63 11.88
N ASN A 91 20.73 -2.40 10.88
CA ASN A 91 20.86 -3.86 10.98
C ASN A 91 22.06 -4.18 11.91
N GLN A 92 21.79 -4.32 13.20
CA GLN A 92 22.53 -5.13 14.17
C GLN A 92 21.41 -5.75 15.01
N ASP A 93 20.99 -7.00 14.79
CA ASP A 93 21.64 -8.16 15.38
C ASP A 93 21.26 -9.45 14.63
N TYR A 94 22.14 -9.91 13.75
CA TYR A 94 22.26 -11.33 13.44
C TYR A 94 23.73 -11.70 13.64
N LEU A 95 24.01 -12.38 14.75
CA LEU A 95 25.25 -13.02 15.24
C LEU A 95 25.26 -12.75 16.77
N THR A 96 24.94 -13.66 17.68
CA THR A 96 25.50 -15.00 17.87
C THR A 96 24.59 -15.84 18.78
N LYS A 97 24.10 -16.97 18.28
CA LYS A 97 23.90 -18.18 19.09
C LYS A 97 24.79 -19.24 18.49
N ASN A 98 25.91 -19.51 19.16
CA ASN A 98 26.61 -20.79 19.26
C ASN A 98 27.74 -20.64 20.27
#